data_AF-A0A497P472-F1
#
_entry.id   AF-A0A497P472-F1
#
_cell.length_a   1.000
_cell.length_b   1.000
_cell.length_c   1.000
_cell.angle_alpha   90.00
_cell.angle_beta   90.00
_cell.angle_gamma   90.00
#
_symmetry.space_group_name_H-M   'P 1'
#
loop_
_entity.id
_entity.type
_entity.pdbx_description
1 polymer ?
#
loop_
_entity_poly.entity_id
_entity_poly.type
_entity_poly.pdbx_seq_one_letter_code
_entity_poly.pdbx_strand_id
1 'polypeptide(L)'
;MKRKHLAILLSRLEPNPEPKLKWESYNIDAESAAEMVYTAFLYGDIKGKRIADLGCGSGILGIAAMLLGARQAVGVEIDRTALETAIINTKRVGVRIDLILGDIECIVGRFDTVLMNPPFGTWKRGFDVKFLKKAIEISDVVYSLHKRSESVRLFLRREISRMGGKIDWLKEMTITIGRTYPFHKKMRYQIEADLYRILVEGRRDRGKTNMGATRPS
;
A
#
# COMPACT_ATOMS: atom_id res chain seq x y z
N MET A 1 -7.20 13.28 -13.24
CA MET A 1 -7.36 13.99 -11.95
C MET A 1 -5.98 14.48 -11.50
N LYS A 2 -5.85 15.63 -10.83
CA LYS A 2 -4.57 16.14 -10.26
C LYS A 2 -4.40 15.67 -8.79
N ARG A 3 -3.16 15.55 -8.28
CA ARG A 3 -2.85 15.14 -6.89
C ARG A 3 -3.63 15.90 -5.83
N LYS A 4 -3.71 17.24 -5.93
CA LYS A 4 -4.43 18.08 -4.95
C LYS A 4 -5.93 17.77 -4.90
N HIS A 5 -6.55 17.49 -6.05
CA HIS A 5 -7.96 17.11 -6.08
C HIS A 5 -8.15 15.72 -5.43
N LEU A 6 -7.26 14.76 -5.71
CA LEU A 6 -7.29 13.47 -5.03
C LEU A 6 -7.22 13.63 -3.50
N ALA A 7 -6.30 14.44 -2.98
CA ALA A 7 -6.19 14.71 -1.55
C ALA A 7 -7.48 15.31 -0.95
N ILE A 8 -8.16 16.22 -1.66
CA ILE A 8 -9.44 16.81 -1.24
C ILE A 8 -10.56 15.76 -1.17
N LEU A 9 -10.57 14.78 -2.07
CA LEU A 9 -11.54 13.69 -2.01
C LEU A 9 -11.25 12.74 -0.84
N LEU A 10 -9.97 12.41 -0.63
CA LEU A 10 -9.55 11.52 0.45
C LEU A 10 -9.72 12.15 1.84
N SER A 11 -9.65 13.49 1.97
CA SER A 11 -9.86 14.16 3.26
C SER A 11 -11.30 14.08 3.78
N ARG A 12 -12.25 13.64 2.95
CA ARG A 12 -13.65 13.42 3.32
C ARG A 12 -13.92 12.01 3.85
N LEU A 13 -12.90 11.15 3.88
CA LEU A 13 -13.03 9.79 4.38
C LEU A 13 -13.00 9.77 5.90
N GLU A 14 -13.76 8.85 6.48
CA GLU A 14 -13.69 8.56 7.91
C GLU A 14 -12.34 7.89 8.22
N PRO A 15 -11.61 8.35 9.26
CA PRO A 15 -10.41 7.69 9.72
C PRO A 15 -10.73 6.34 10.37
N ASN A 16 -9.73 5.46 10.54
CA ASN A 16 -9.91 4.27 11.36
C ASN A 16 -10.26 4.68 12.82
N PRO A 17 -11.40 4.25 13.38
CA PRO A 17 -11.93 4.75 14.65
C PRO A 17 -11.12 4.31 15.88
N GLU A 18 -10.43 3.16 15.82
CA GLU A 18 -9.62 2.64 16.93
C GLU A 18 -8.25 2.15 16.44
N PRO A 19 -7.30 3.07 16.23
CA PRO A 19 -5.92 2.69 15.95
C PRO A 19 -5.37 1.94 17.17
N LYS A 20 -5.11 0.64 17.01
CA LYS A 20 -4.66 -0.21 18.11
C LYS A 20 -3.13 -0.12 18.22
N LEU A 21 -2.66 0.40 19.35
CA LEU A 21 -1.23 0.51 19.73
C LEU A 21 -0.45 -0.80 19.51
N LYS A 22 -1.08 -1.94 19.82
CA LYS A 22 -0.49 -3.28 19.66
C LYS A 22 -0.03 -3.58 18.23
N TRP A 23 -0.64 -2.91 17.26
CA TRP A 23 -0.37 -3.07 15.84
C TRP A 23 0.33 -1.85 15.24
N GLU A 24 0.71 -0.85 16.04
CA GLU A 24 1.25 0.44 15.57
C GLU A 24 0.44 1.04 14.41
N SER A 25 -0.87 0.73 14.36
CA SER A 25 -1.73 1.22 13.29
C SER A 25 -1.92 2.71 13.49
N TYR A 26 -1.63 3.48 12.46
CA TYR A 26 -1.93 4.90 12.42
C TYR A 26 -2.60 5.21 11.08
N ASN A 27 -3.45 6.23 11.09
CA ASN A 27 -4.08 6.71 9.88
C ASN A 27 -3.06 7.54 9.10
N ILE A 28 -2.69 7.09 7.91
CA ILE A 28 -2.04 7.95 6.93
C ILE A 28 -3.02 9.07 6.55
N ASP A 29 -2.55 10.32 6.55
CA ASP A 29 -3.39 11.44 6.16
C ASP A 29 -3.66 11.46 4.65
N ALA A 30 -4.70 12.20 4.26
CA ALA A 30 -5.14 12.30 2.87
C ALA A 30 -4.08 12.88 1.92
N GLU A 31 -3.20 13.77 2.39
CA GLU A 31 -2.16 14.36 1.55
C GLU A 31 -1.03 13.35 1.29
N SER A 32 -0.57 12.65 2.32
CA SER A 32 0.43 11.59 2.19
C SER A 32 -0.10 10.40 1.38
N ALA A 33 -1.35 9.97 1.59
CA ALA A 33 -1.98 8.92 0.79
C ALA A 33 -2.10 9.32 -0.68
N ALA A 34 -2.56 10.56 -0.95
CA ALA A 34 -2.62 11.08 -2.30
C ALA A 34 -1.22 11.17 -2.94
N GLU A 35 -0.20 11.57 -2.20
CA GLU A 35 1.17 11.63 -2.71
C GLU A 35 1.70 10.24 -3.10
N MET A 36 1.54 9.25 -2.23
CA MET A 36 1.95 7.88 -2.50
C MET A 36 1.27 7.32 -3.76
N VAL A 37 -0.06 7.35 -3.79
CA VAL A 37 -0.83 6.69 -4.86
C VAL A 37 -0.76 7.48 -6.16
N TYR A 38 -0.68 8.81 -6.11
CA TYR A 38 -0.45 9.62 -7.30
C TYR A 38 0.95 9.42 -7.87
N THR A 39 1.96 9.21 -7.02
CA THR A 39 3.30 8.85 -7.50
C THR A 39 3.23 7.51 -8.25
N ALA A 40 2.60 6.48 -7.68
CA ALA A 40 2.40 5.20 -8.38
C ALA A 40 1.66 5.35 -9.72
N PHE A 41 0.65 6.23 -9.77
CA PHE A 41 -0.08 6.54 -11.00
C PHE A 41 0.82 7.17 -12.09
N LEU A 42 1.73 8.08 -11.71
CA LEU A 42 2.67 8.70 -12.66
C LEU A 42 3.67 7.69 -13.26
N TYR A 43 3.98 6.61 -12.55
CA TYR A 43 4.81 5.51 -13.05
C TYR A 43 4.02 4.47 -13.88
N GLY A 44 2.73 4.68 -14.11
CA GLY A 44 1.89 3.76 -14.88
C GLY A 44 1.45 2.51 -14.11
N ASP A 45 1.62 2.51 -12.78
CA ASP A 45 1.39 1.36 -11.91
C ASP A 45 -0.02 1.38 -11.25
N ILE A 46 -0.93 2.26 -11.69
CA ILE A 46 -2.31 2.34 -11.16
C ILE A 46 -3.38 2.19 -12.25
N LYS A 47 -3.39 3.06 -13.26
CA LYS A 47 -4.49 3.09 -14.24
C LYS A 47 -4.60 1.77 -15.01
N GLY A 48 -5.79 1.17 -15.01
CA GLY A 48 -6.07 -0.12 -15.65
C GLY A 48 -5.46 -1.34 -14.94
N LYS A 49 -4.84 -1.16 -13.77
CA LYS A 49 -4.14 -2.20 -13.02
C LYS A 49 -5.07 -2.86 -11.98
N ARG A 50 -4.78 -4.11 -11.63
CA ARG A 50 -5.34 -4.82 -10.48
C ARG A 50 -4.46 -4.52 -9.27
N ILE A 51 -5.07 -3.92 -8.25
CA ILE A 51 -4.40 -3.41 -7.06
C ILE A 51 -4.73 -4.29 -5.87
N ALA A 52 -3.73 -4.61 -5.07
CA ALA A 52 -3.92 -5.13 -3.71
C ALA A 52 -3.49 -4.07 -2.70
N ASP A 53 -4.33 -3.83 -1.69
CA ASP A 53 -4.08 -2.93 -0.56
C ASP A 53 -3.94 -3.79 0.71
N LEU A 54 -2.70 -4.01 1.16
CA LEU A 54 -2.41 -4.92 2.28
C LEU A 54 -2.42 -4.15 3.60
N GLY A 55 -3.27 -4.57 4.54
CA GLY A 55 -3.51 -3.80 5.76
C GLY A 55 -4.26 -2.51 5.44
N CYS A 56 -5.34 -2.62 4.66
CA CYS A 56 -6.00 -1.49 4.03
C CYS A 56 -6.64 -0.50 5.02
N GLY A 57 -6.84 -0.88 6.29
CA GLY A 57 -7.43 -0.03 7.31
C GLY A 57 -8.80 0.50 6.87
N SER A 58 -8.95 1.83 6.83
CA SER A 58 -10.17 2.51 6.36
C SER A 58 -10.31 2.57 4.83
N GLY A 59 -9.43 1.88 4.08
CA GLY A 59 -9.48 1.71 2.63
C GLY A 59 -8.88 2.87 1.82
N ILE A 60 -8.18 3.81 2.46
CA ILE A 60 -7.76 5.08 1.81
C ILE A 60 -6.88 4.87 0.57
N LEU A 61 -5.96 3.90 0.57
CA LEU A 61 -5.05 3.66 -0.57
C LEU A 61 -5.79 2.98 -1.72
N GLY A 62 -6.58 1.94 -1.44
CA GLY A 62 -7.44 1.29 -2.42
C GLY A 62 -8.45 2.25 -3.05
N ILE A 63 -9.09 3.13 -2.26
CA ILE A 63 -10.02 4.15 -2.76
C ILE A 63 -9.29 5.13 -3.67
N ALA A 64 -8.11 5.60 -3.27
CA ALA A 64 -7.30 6.48 -4.09
C ALA A 64 -6.92 5.82 -5.43
N ALA A 65 -6.58 4.53 -5.43
CA ALA A 65 -6.26 3.80 -6.65
C ALA A 65 -7.47 3.67 -7.59
N MET A 66 -8.66 3.36 -7.05
CA MET A 66 -9.90 3.33 -7.82
C MET A 66 -10.27 4.70 -8.41
N LEU A 67 -10.12 5.78 -7.64
CA LEU A 67 -10.33 7.16 -8.11
C LEU A 67 -9.37 7.56 -9.25
N LEU A 68 -8.17 6.97 -9.30
CA LEU A 68 -7.20 7.18 -10.36
C LEU A 68 -7.36 6.21 -11.56
N GLY A 69 -8.41 5.38 -11.54
CA GLY A 69 -8.77 4.50 -12.65
C GLY A 69 -8.10 3.13 -12.62
N ALA A 70 -7.78 2.60 -11.44
CA ALA A 70 -7.49 1.17 -11.31
C ALA A 70 -8.64 0.33 -11.86
N ARG A 71 -8.32 -0.82 -12.46
CA ARG A 71 -9.32 -1.77 -12.99
C ARG A 71 -10.08 -2.47 -11.87
N GLN A 72 -9.36 -2.80 -10.79
CA GLN A 72 -9.88 -3.47 -9.61
C GLN A 72 -8.96 -3.12 -8.43
N ALA A 73 -9.53 -3.02 -7.24
CA ALA A 73 -8.79 -2.99 -5.99
C ALA A 73 -9.36 -4.06 -5.03
N VAL A 74 -8.45 -4.77 -4.35
CA VAL A 74 -8.77 -5.71 -3.27
C VAL A 74 -8.07 -5.23 -2.01
N GLY A 75 -8.81 -4.99 -0.94
CA GLY A 75 -8.27 -4.60 0.37
C GLY A 75 -8.35 -5.76 1.37
N VAL A 76 -7.26 -6.01 2.10
CA VAL A 76 -7.22 -7.01 3.18
C VAL A 76 -6.98 -6.30 4.49
N GLU A 77 -7.78 -6.61 5.50
CA GLU A 77 -7.64 -6.06 6.85
C GLU A 77 -7.99 -7.10 7.89
N ILE A 78 -7.22 -7.16 8.98
CA ILE A 78 -7.45 -8.08 10.09
C ILE A 78 -8.45 -7.50 11.11
N ASP A 79 -8.56 -6.17 11.18
CA ASP A 79 -9.47 -5.46 12.06
C ASP A 79 -10.85 -5.22 11.43
N ARG A 80 -11.87 -5.90 11.95
CA ARG A 80 -13.26 -5.76 11.51
C ARG A 80 -13.75 -4.32 11.55
N THR A 81 -13.43 -3.55 12.58
CA THR A 81 -13.92 -2.18 12.74
C THR A 81 -13.32 -1.25 11.67
N ALA A 82 -12.05 -1.47 11.33
CA ALA A 82 -11.40 -0.72 10.25
C ALA A 82 -12.02 -1.08 8.89
N LEU A 83 -12.29 -2.37 8.64
CA LEU A 83 -12.92 -2.83 7.40
C LEU A 83 -14.34 -2.30 7.23
N GLU A 84 -15.14 -2.24 8.30
CA GLU A 84 -16.47 -1.61 8.28
C GLU A 84 -16.39 -0.13 7.91
N THR A 85 -15.36 0.57 8.41
CA THR A 85 -15.07 1.95 8.00
C THR A 85 -14.70 2.04 6.52
N ALA A 86 -13.92 1.10 5.99
CA ALA A 86 -13.62 1.02 4.56
C ALA A 86 -14.89 0.83 3.71
N ILE A 87 -15.85 0.02 4.17
CA ILE A 87 -17.16 -0.15 3.50
C ILE A 87 -17.92 1.18 3.46
N ILE A 88 -17.93 1.96 4.54
CA ILE A 88 -18.58 3.28 4.57
C ILE A 88 -17.88 4.24 3.60
N ASN A 89 -16.54 4.27 3.61
CA ASN A 89 -15.74 5.16 2.78
C ASN A 89 -15.88 4.86 1.27
N THR A 90 -15.90 3.58 0.88
CA THR A 90 -16.12 3.18 -0.51
C THR A 90 -17.49 3.64 -1.03
N LYS A 91 -18.56 3.46 -0.23
CA LYS A 91 -19.89 3.98 -0.53
C LYS A 91 -19.92 5.50 -0.64
N ARG A 92 -19.25 6.21 0.28
CA ARG A 92 -19.21 7.69 0.30
C ARG A 92 -18.60 8.28 -0.96
N VAL A 93 -17.58 7.64 -1.53
CA VAL A 93 -16.90 8.10 -2.74
C VAL A 93 -17.52 7.51 -4.02
N GLY A 94 -18.37 6.49 -3.89
CA GLY A 94 -18.99 5.81 -5.04
C GLY A 94 -18.02 4.92 -5.81
N VAL A 95 -17.04 4.32 -5.12
CA VAL A 95 -16.10 3.35 -5.71
C VAL A 95 -16.37 1.95 -5.19
N ARG A 96 -16.01 0.93 -5.98
CA ARG A 96 -16.10 -0.48 -5.58
C ARG A 96 -14.70 -1.02 -5.29
N ILE A 97 -14.53 -1.63 -4.12
CA ILE A 97 -13.34 -2.37 -3.69
C ILE A 97 -13.82 -3.70 -3.13
N ASP A 98 -13.14 -4.78 -3.47
CA ASP A 98 -13.41 -6.08 -2.86
C ASP A 98 -12.65 -6.12 -1.52
N LEU A 99 -13.39 -6.19 -0.42
CA LEU A 99 -12.84 -6.09 0.94
C LEU A 99 -12.86 -7.45 1.64
N ILE A 100 -11.72 -7.86 2.20
CA ILE A 100 -11.53 -9.17 2.84
C ILE A 100 -11.14 -8.97 4.31
N LEU A 101 -11.93 -9.54 5.21
CA LEU A 101 -11.60 -9.64 6.63
C LEU A 101 -10.71 -10.86 6.86
N GLY A 102 -9.44 -10.63 7.19
CA GLY A 102 -8.50 -11.72 7.43
C GLY A 102 -7.05 -11.25 7.54
N ASP A 103 -6.17 -12.21 7.85
CA ASP A 103 -4.74 -12.00 7.77
C ASP A 103 -4.30 -11.94 6.30
N ILE A 104 -3.27 -11.13 5.98
CA ILE A 104 -2.78 -10.94 4.61
C ILE A 104 -2.38 -12.23 3.88
N GLU A 105 -2.13 -13.33 4.59
CA GLU A 105 -1.88 -14.63 3.95
C GLU A 105 -3.12 -15.17 3.19
N CYS A 106 -4.33 -14.72 3.51
CA CYS A 106 -5.55 -15.19 2.86
C CYS A 106 -5.70 -14.71 1.41
N ILE A 107 -5.01 -13.63 1.02
CA ILE A 107 -5.07 -13.14 -0.35
C ILE A 107 -4.18 -13.99 -1.25
N VAL A 108 -4.76 -14.45 -2.34
CA VAL A 108 -4.09 -15.30 -3.33
C VAL A 108 -4.32 -14.75 -4.72
N GLY A 109 -3.54 -15.26 -5.67
CA GLY A 109 -3.58 -14.82 -7.06
C GLY A 109 -2.56 -13.71 -7.34
N ARG A 110 -2.67 -13.14 -8.55
CA ARG A 110 -1.71 -12.17 -9.06
C ARG A 110 -2.32 -10.78 -9.12
N PHE A 111 -1.57 -9.76 -8.71
CA PHE A 111 -1.90 -8.36 -8.82
C PHE A 111 -0.83 -7.66 -9.65
N ASP A 112 -1.20 -6.58 -10.33
CA ASP A 112 -0.22 -5.78 -11.06
C ASP A 112 0.62 -4.97 -10.06
N THR A 113 -0.05 -4.38 -9.05
CA THR A 113 0.58 -3.50 -8.05
C THR A 113 0.04 -3.78 -6.66
N VAL A 114 0.91 -3.81 -5.66
CA VAL A 114 0.56 -3.76 -4.23
C VAL A 114 0.84 -2.36 -3.68
N LEU A 115 -0.11 -1.83 -2.92
CA LEU A 115 0.03 -0.65 -2.09
C LEU A 115 -0.02 -1.08 -0.62
N MET A 116 0.85 -0.55 0.22
CA MET A 116 0.77 -0.81 1.66
C MET A 116 1.42 0.29 2.49
N ASN A 117 0.85 0.50 3.67
CA ASN A 117 1.45 1.28 4.73
C ASN A 117 1.57 0.38 5.97
N PRO A 118 2.55 -0.54 5.99
CA PRO A 118 2.68 -1.48 7.09
C PRO A 118 3.03 -0.74 8.39
N PRO A 119 2.72 -1.35 9.55
CA PRO A 119 3.08 -0.77 10.83
C PRO A 119 4.59 -0.67 10.98
N PHE A 120 5.09 0.45 11.49
CA PHE A 120 6.52 0.79 11.55
C PHE A 120 7.31 0.01 12.61
N GLY A 121 7.22 -1.31 12.65
CA GLY A 121 8.24 -2.23 13.16
C GLY A 121 8.85 -2.01 14.56
N THR A 122 8.34 -1.13 15.41
CA THR A 122 8.96 -0.82 16.71
C THR A 122 8.69 -1.90 17.77
N TRP A 123 7.63 -2.69 17.64
CA TRP A 123 7.24 -3.67 18.65
C TRP A 123 7.58 -5.13 18.32
N LYS A 124 7.70 -5.54 17.04
CA LYS A 124 8.13 -6.91 16.66
C LYS A 124 8.83 -6.96 15.30
N ARG A 125 10.12 -7.30 15.30
CA ARG A 125 10.86 -7.72 14.09
C ARG A 125 10.12 -8.90 13.42
N GLY A 126 9.35 -8.65 12.36
CA GLY A 126 8.68 -9.71 11.61
C GLY A 126 7.46 -9.30 10.78
N PHE A 127 6.68 -8.30 11.21
CA PHE A 127 5.48 -7.90 10.47
C PHE A 127 5.81 -7.20 9.14
N ASP A 128 6.73 -6.25 9.13
CA ASP A 128 7.22 -5.61 7.89
C ASP A 128 7.69 -6.65 6.86
N VAL A 129 8.44 -7.65 7.33
CA VAL A 129 8.97 -8.74 6.51
C VAL A 129 7.84 -9.60 5.94
N LYS A 130 6.82 -9.92 6.76
CA LYS A 130 5.66 -10.69 6.32
C LYS A 130 4.89 -9.95 5.22
N PHE A 131 4.61 -8.66 5.41
CA PHE A 131 3.95 -7.81 4.42
C PHE A 131 4.75 -7.71 3.12
N LEU A 132 6.06 -7.43 3.21
CA LEU A 132 6.94 -7.36 2.04
C LEU A 132 7.01 -8.69 1.29
N LYS A 133 7.17 -9.81 2.01
CA LYS A 133 7.19 -11.13 1.41
C LYS A 133 5.90 -11.40 0.65
N LYS A 134 4.75 -11.13 1.27
CA LYS A 134 3.45 -11.33 0.63
C LYS A 134 3.25 -10.42 -0.57
N ALA A 135 3.63 -9.15 -0.46
CA ALA A 135 3.53 -8.18 -1.55
C ALA A 135 4.36 -8.61 -2.77
N ILE A 136 5.61 -9.04 -2.55
CA ILE A 136 6.51 -9.53 -3.61
C ILE A 136 5.99 -10.85 -4.20
N GLU A 137 5.42 -11.73 -3.36
CA GLU A 137 4.83 -12.99 -3.81
C GLU A 137 3.69 -12.79 -4.81
N ILE A 138 2.79 -11.83 -4.57
CA ILE A 138 1.54 -11.70 -5.33
C ILE A 138 1.55 -10.61 -6.40
N SER A 139 2.60 -9.80 -6.53
CA SER A 139 2.60 -8.65 -7.44
C SER A 139 3.81 -8.55 -8.38
N ASP A 140 3.71 -7.64 -9.35
CA ASP A 140 4.84 -7.23 -10.20
C ASP A 140 5.56 -5.99 -9.66
N VAL A 141 4.82 -5.09 -8.97
CA VAL A 141 5.33 -3.85 -8.38
C VAL A 141 4.75 -3.65 -6.98
N VAL A 142 5.58 -3.22 -6.03
CA VAL A 142 5.15 -2.89 -4.66
C VAL A 142 5.49 -1.43 -4.34
N TYR A 143 4.51 -0.71 -3.79
CA TYR A 143 4.71 0.57 -3.12
C TYR A 143 4.50 0.42 -1.62
N SER A 144 5.53 0.73 -0.83
CA SER A 144 5.51 0.55 0.61
C SER A 144 6.14 1.73 1.35
N LEU A 145 5.53 2.12 2.45
CA LEU A 145 6.05 3.15 3.36
C LEU A 145 6.80 2.51 4.53
N HIS A 146 7.99 3.02 4.83
CA HIS A 146 8.76 2.60 6.00
C HIS A 146 9.39 3.81 6.70
N LYS A 147 9.62 3.71 8.01
CA LYS A 147 10.26 4.77 8.79
C LYS A 147 11.65 5.10 8.22
N ARG A 148 11.95 6.39 8.07
CA ARG A 148 13.26 6.83 7.57
C ARG A 148 14.31 6.68 8.67
N SER A 149 15.23 5.72 8.47
CA SER A 149 16.50 5.64 9.20
C SER A 149 17.50 4.80 8.40
N GLU A 150 18.80 5.05 8.58
CA GLU A 150 19.83 4.27 7.88
C GLU A 150 19.76 2.77 8.22
N SER A 151 19.47 2.45 9.49
CA SER A 151 19.28 1.07 9.94
C SER A 151 18.09 0.37 9.25
N VAL A 152 16.97 1.08 9.03
CA VAL A 152 15.80 0.54 8.32
C VAL A 152 16.12 0.38 6.84
N ARG A 153 16.76 1.36 6.20
CA ARG A 153 17.19 1.28 4.79
C ARG A 153 18.10 0.07 4.53
N LEU A 154 19.12 -0.14 5.37
CA LEU A 154 20.02 -1.28 5.28
C LEU A 154 19.29 -2.61 5.46
N PHE A 155 18.41 -2.69 6.45
CA PHE A 155 17.59 -3.87 6.72
C PHE A 155 16.69 -4.21 5.52
N LEU A 156 15.89 -3.25 5.06
CA LEU A 156 14.95 -3.44 3.96
C LEU A 156 15.65 -3.79 2.66
N ARG A 157 16.79 -3.14 2.33
CA ARG A 157 17.57 -3.48 1.14
C ARG A 157 17.96 -4.97 1.12
N ARG A 158 18.39 -5.50 2.27
CA ARG A 158 18.75 -6.92 2.40
C ARG A 158 17.54 -7.84 2.28
N GLU A 159 16.46 -7.53 2.98
CA GLU A 159 15.26 -8.39 3.00
C GLU A 159 14.55 -8.40 1.65
N ILE A 160 14.40 -7.25 0.99
CA ILE A 160 13.77 -7.13 -0.34
C ILE A 160 14.56 -7.94 -1.37
N SER A 161 15.89 -7.80 -1.38
CA SER A 161 16.77 -8.57 -2.27
C SER A 161 16.65 -10.08 -2.03
N ARG A 162 16.65 -10.51 -0.76
CA ARG A 162 16.48 -11.93 -0.37
C ARG A 162 15.14 -12.52 -0.83
N MET A 163 14.10 -11.69 -0.98
CA MET A 163 12.76 -12.10 -1.42
C MET A 163 12.58 -12.05 -2.95
N GLY A 164 13.61 -11.68 -3.72
CA GLY A 164 13.52 -11.55 -5.19
C GLY A 164 12.94 -10.21 -5.65
N GLY A 165 12.92 -9.21 -4.77
CA GLY A 165 12.58 -7.83 -5.11
C GLY A 165 13.83 -6.99 -5.39
N LYS A 166 13.68 -5.99 -6.24
CA LYS A 166 14.67 -4.96 -6.53
C LYS A 166 14.08 -3.60 -6.19
N ILE A 167 14.74 -2.84 -5.31
CA ILE A 167 14.39 -1.44 -5.08
C ILE A 167 14.72 -0.66 -6.35
N ASP A 168 13.72 -0.10 -7.00
CA ASP A 168 13.89 0.76 -8.17
C ASP A 168 14.29 2.16 -7.73
N TRP A 169 13.54 2.71 -6.78
CA TRP A 169 13.85 3.95 -6.10
C TRP A 169 13.18 4.00 -4.72
N LEU A 170 13.67 4.92 -3.90
CA LEU A 170 12.98 5.39 -2.71
C LEU A 170 12.80 6.91 -2.80
N LYS A 171 11.70 7.41 -2.25
CA LYS A 171 11.39 8.84 -2.17
C LYS A 171 11.13 9.18 -0.71
N GLU A 172 11.86 10.16 -0.20
CA GLU A 172 11.65 10.67 1.14
C GLU A 172 10.33 11.47 1.21
N MET A 173 9.58 11.26 2.27
CA MET A 173 8.35 11.99 2.54
C MET A 173 8.13 12.22 4.04
N THR A 174 7.22 13.14 4.34
CA THR A 174 6.75 13.37 5.70
C THR A 174 5.29 12.97 5.80
N ILE A 175 5.00 12.02 6.69
CA ILE A 175 3.64 11.58 6.98
C ILE A 175 3.12 12.34 8.20
N THR A 176 1.92 12.90 8.11
CA THR A 176 1.28 13.58 9.23
C THR A 176 0.29 12.64 9.91
N ILE A 177 0.53 12.35 11.18
CA ILE A 177 -0.34 11.52 12.00
C ILE A 177 -1.14 12.42 12.92
N GLY A 178 -2.47 12.34 12.83
CA GLY A 178 -3.37 13.00 13.76
C GLY A 178 -3.23 12.47 15.20
N ARG A 179 -3.79 13.17 16.18
CA ARG A 179 -3.80 12.69 17.57
C ARG A 179 -4.52 11.34 17.66
N THR A 180 -3.73 10.28 17.68
CA THR A 180 -4.18 8.89 17.64
C THR A 180 -4.26 8.26 19.04
N TYR A 181 -3.39 8.68 19.98
CA TYR A 181 -3.28 8.04 21.30
C TYR A 181 -3.46 9.02 22.48
N PRO A 182 -3.90 8.56 23.67
CA PRO A 182 -4.13 9.43 24.83
C PRO A 182 -2.89 10.20 25.29
N PHE A 183 -1.70 9.56 25.21
CA PHE A 183 -0.40 10.14 25.59
C PHE A 183 0.15 11.17 24.59
N HIS A 184 -0.52 11.37 23.45
CA HIS A 184 -0.15 12.41 22.52
C HIS A 184 -0.43 13.80 23.10
N LYS A 185 0.64 14.56 23.38
CA LYS A 185 0.58 15.97 23.82
C LYS A 185 0.28 16.96 22.67
N LYS A 186 0.56 16.59 21.41
CA LYS A 186 0.36 17.43 20.22
C LYS A 186 -0.81 16.94 19.37
N MET A 187 -1.48 17.86 18.67
CA MET A 187 -2.60 17.54 17.77
C MET A 187 -2.18 16.78 16.51
N ARG A 188 -0.92 16.92 16.09
CA ARG A 188 -0.32 16.27 14.91
C ARG A 188 1.14 15.91 15.18
N TYR A 189 1.57 14.77 14.66
CA TYR A 189 2.94 14.29 14.66
C TYR A 189 3.42 14.13 13.24
N GLN A 190 4.66 14.54 12.95
CA GLN A 190 5.29 14.30 11.66
C GLN A 190 6.25 13.13 11.80
N ILE A 191 6.08 12.13 10.93
CA ILE A 191 7.00 11.00 10.80
C ILE A 191 7.72 11.14 9.48
N GLU A 192 9.04 11.07 9.55
CA GLU A 192 9.88 10.94 8.37
C GLU A 192 9.81 9.49 7.86
N ALA A 193 9.42 9.33 6.60
CA ALA A 193 9.23 8.03 5.99
C ALA A 193 9.87 7.99 4.59
N ASP A 194 10.24 6.80 4.16
CA ASP A 194 10.66 6.51 2.81
C ASP A 194 9.55 5.73 2.11
N LEU A 195 9.10 6.24 0.95
CA LEU A 195 8.26 5.52 0.01
C LEU A 195 9.15 4.73 -0.94
N TYR A 196 9.05 3.41 -0.89
CA TYR A 196 9.76 2.51 -1.78
C TYR A 196 8.90 2.16 -2.98
N ARG A 197 9.52 2.12 -4.16
CA ARG A 197 9.03 1.34 -5.31
C ARG A 197 9.93 0.12 -5.50
N ILE A 198 9.33 -1.05 -5.45
CA ILE A 198 10.03 -2.34 -5.57
C ILE A 198 9.51 -3.05 -6.81
N LEU A 199 10.41 -3.51 -7.65
CA LEU A 199 10.14 -4.37 -8.81
C LEU A 199 10.38 -5.82 -8.43
N VAL A 200 9.52 -6.73 -8.87
CA VAL A 200 9.72 -8.17 -8.66
C VAL A 200 10.46 -8.77 -9.85
N GLU A 201 11.65 -9.33 -9.62
CA GLU A 201 12.51 -9.87 -10.68
C GLU A 201 11.94 -11.18 -11.28
N GLY A 202 12.14 -11.41 -12.58
CA GLY A 202 11.82 -12.70 -13.24
C GLY A 202 10.35 -12.95 -13.63
N ARG A 203 9.47 -11.92 -13.59
CA ARG A 203 8.05 -12.09 -13.96
C ARG A 203 7.55 -11.27 -15.15
N ARG A 204 8.22 -10.18 -15.54
CA ARG A 204 7.87 -9.41 -16.76
C ARG A 204 8.23 -10.13 -18.06
N ASP A 205 9.20 -11.04 -18.06
CA ASP A 205 9.68 -11.72 -19.28
C ASP A 205 8.86 -12.94 -19.71
N ARG A 206 7.91 -13.42 -18.89
CA ARG A 206 7.05 -14.57 -19.27
C ARG A 206 5.88 -14.22 -20.18
N GLY A 207 5.65 -12.94 -20.47
CA GLY A 207 4.56 -12.46 -21.33
C GLY A 207 4.94 -12.22 -22.80
N LYS A 208 6.23 -12.32 -23.17
CA LYS A 208 6.71 -12.00 -24.52
C LYS A 208 7.27 -13.19 -25.31
N THR A 209 7.38 -14.38 -24.72
CA THR A 209 8.04 -15.54 -25.36
C THR A 209 7.10 -16.56 -26.02
N ASN A 210 5.79 -16.31 -26.11
CA ASN A 210 4.83 -17.26 -26.72
C ASN A 210 3.99 -16.67 -27.87
N MET A 211 4.59 -15.84 -28.72
CA MET A 211 4.04 -15.57 -30.06
C MET A 211 5.16 -15.67 -31.09
N GLY A 212 5.15 -16.76 -31.87
CA GLY A 212 5.92 -16.86 -33.12
C GLY A 212 6.93 -17.99 -33.19
N ALA A 213 6.52 -19.24 -32.97
CA ALA A 213 7.27 -20.41 -33.46
C ALA A 213 6.31 -21.52 -33.88
N THR A 214 5.58 -21.31 -34.98
CA THR A 214 4.92 -22.38 -35.73
C THR A 214 5.08 -22.17 -37.22
N ARG A 215 6.19 -22.68 -37.75
CA ARG A 215 6.31 -23.46 -39.00
C ARG A 215 7.46 -24.45 -38.76
N PRO A 216 7.41 -25.72 -39.21
CA PRO A 216 7.00 -26.08 -40.58
C PRO A 216 6.18 -27.39 -40.72
N SER A 217 5.40 -27.49 -41.80
CA SER A 217 5.49 -28.53 -42.85
C SER A 217 4.87 -27.93 -44.12
#